data_AF-A0A1S2WRV2-F1
#
_entry.id   AF-A0A1S2WRV2-F1
#
_cell.length_a   1.000
_cell.length_b   1.000
_cell.length_c   1.000
_cell.angle_alpha   90.00
_cell.angle_beta   90.00
_cell.angle_gamma   90.00
#
_symmetry.space_group_name_H-M   'P 1'
#
loop_
_entity.id
_entity.type
_entity.pdbx_description
1 polymer ?
#
loop_
_entity_poly.entity_id
_entity_poly.type
_entity_poly.pdbx_seq_one_letter_code
_entity_poly.pdbx_strand_id
1 'polypeptide(L)'
;MLEDINCKQLLADKAYDTAANRELLKANKINNRVLKKAVRNKPLTKRQKLRNILISKVRYKVEQCFGTMKRKFNFARASYFSTVKVNAQALLKAICFNALKAVNLIA
;
A
#
# COMPACT_ATOMS: atom_id res chain seq x y z
N MET A 1 -15.18 -2.16 -10.72
CA MET A 1 -14.18 -1.50 -9.81
C MET A 1 -12.75 -2.05 -9.92
N LEU A 2 -12.47 -3.02 -10.80
CA LEU A 2 -11.11 -3.49 -11.11
C LEU A 2 -11.03 -3.85 -12.60
N GLU A 3 -11.58 -3.00 -13.47
CA GLU A 3 -11.64 -3.27 -14.92
C GLU A 3 -10.30 -2.97 -15.62
N ASP A 4 -9.43 -2.14 -15.03
CA ASP A 4 -8.15 -1.71 -15.63
C ASP A 4 -6.90 -2.35 -14.99
N ILE A 5 -6.97 -3.59 -14.48
CA ILE A 5 -5.76 -4.21 -13.91
C ILE A 5 -4.89 -4.85 -14.99
N ASN A 6 -4.01 -4.07 -15.61
CA ASN A 6 -2.88 -4.60 -16.37
C ASN A 6 -1.66 -4.82 -15.46
N CYS A 7 -1.75 -5.78 -14.52
CA CYS A 7 -0.62 -6.11 -13.66
C CYS A 7 -0.41 -7.62 -13.49
N LYS A 8 0.85 -8.07 -13.49
CA LYS A 8 1.20 -9.48 -13.31
C LYS A 8 0.92 -9.98 -11.89
N GLN A 9 1.02 -9.08 -10.89
CA GLN A 9 0.85 -9.41 -9.47
C GLN A 9 0.22 -8.24 -8.72
N LEU A 10 -0.81 -8.51 -7.91
CA LEU A 10 -1.47 -7.50 -7.09
C LEU A 10 -1.02 -7.59 -5.63
N LEU A 11 -0.37 -6.53 -5.14
CA LEU A 11 -0.02 -6.34 -3.73
C LEU A 11 -1.11 -5.50 -3.06
N ALA A 12 -1.80 -6.06 -2.06
CA ALA A 12 -2.81 -5.32 -1.31
C ALA A 12 -2.90 -5.75 0.15
N ASP A 13 -3.68 -4.99 0.92
CA ASP A 13 -3.88 -5.23 2.34
C ASP A 13 -4.90 -6.32 2.68
N LYS A 14 -4.84 -6.81 3.92
CA LYS A 14 -5.72 -7.87 4.45
C LYS A 14 -7.20 -7.53 4.33
N ALA A 15 -7.54 -6.23 4.31
CA ALA A 15 -8.91 -5.78 4.08
C ALA A 15 -9.49 -6.26 2.75
N TYR A 16 -8.64 -6.49 1.75
CA TYR A 16 -9.03 -6.91 0.40
C TYR A 16 -9.03 -8.43 0.19
N ASP A 17 -8.74 -9.25 1.21
CA ASP A 17 -8.74 -10.73 1.12
C ASP A 17 -10.16 -11.34 1.18
N THR A 18 -11.05 -10.88 0.30
CA THR A 18 -12.42 -11.38 0.16
C THR A 18 -12.50 -12.52 -0.86
N ALA A 19 -13.56 -13.34 -0.81
CA ALA A 19 -13.77 -14.42 -1.78
C ALA A 19 -13.93 -13.87 -3.21
N ALA A 20 -14.78 -12.87 -3.38
CA ALA A 20 -15.01 -12.19 -4.66
C ALA A 20 -13.71 -11.67 -5.29
N ASN A 21 -12.83 -11.02 -4.51
CA ASN A 21 -11.55 -10.53 -5.03
C ASN A 21 -10.61 -11.67 -5.44
N ARG A 22 -10.62 -12.81 -4.74
CA ARG A 22 -9.80 -13.96 -5.13
C ARG A 22 -10.26 -14.56 -6.45
N GLU A 23 -11.57 -14.66 -6.65
CA GLU A 23 -12.17 -15.16 -7.89
C GLU A 23 -11.87 -14.22 -9.05
N LEU A 24 -12.04 -12.91 -8.86
CA LEU A 24 -11.69 -11.89 -9.84
C LEU A 24 -10.22 -11.97 -10.25
N LEU A 25 -9.30 -12.07 -9.29
CA LEU A 25 -7.87 -12.20 -9.58
C LEU A 25 -7.54 -13.49 -10.33
N LYS A 26 -8.26 -14.59 -10.04
CA LYS A 26 -8.10 -15.86 -10.75
C LYS A 26 -8.61 -15.77 -12.19
N ALA A 27 -9.78 -15.18 -12.39
CA ALA A 27 -10.37 -14.96 -13.72
C ALA A 27 -9.44 -14.12 -14.61
N ASN A 28 -8.85 -13.08 -14.03
CA ASN A 28 -7.92 -12.19 -14.73
C ASN A 28 -6.48 -12.72 -14.82
N LYS A 29 -6.21 -13.96 -14.36
CA LYS A 29 -4.85 -14.57 -14.34
C LYS A 29 -3.79 -13.73 -13.61
N ILE A 30 -4.20 -12.95 -12.61
CA ILE A 30 -3.31 -12.09 -11.82
C ILE A 30 -2.80 -12.85 -10.60
N ASN A 31 -1.49 -12.77 -10.34
CA ASN A 31 -0.94 -13.37 -9.13
C ASN A 31 -1.41 -12.63 -7.89
N ASN A 32 -2.20 -13.32 -7.07
CA ASN A 32 -2.69 -12.78 -5.81
C ASN A 32 -1.54 -12.65 -4.79
N ARG A 33 -1.13 -11.42 -4.46
CA ARG A 33 -0.24 -11.10 -3.34
C ARG A 33 -0.92 -10.19 -2.31
N VAL A 34 -2.23 -10.35 -2.15
CA VAL A 34 -2.99 -9.76 -1.05
C VAL A 34 -2.63 -10.48 0.25
N LEU A 35 -2.41 -9.71 1.32
CA LEU A 35 -2.11 -10.30 2.63
C LEU A 35 -3.28 -11.15 3.12
N LYS A 36 -2.98 -12.34 3.65
CA LYS A 36 -4.01 -13.22 4.19
C LYS A 36 -4.56 -12.70 5.51
N LYS A 37 -5.90 -12.68 5.60
CA LYS A 37 -6.65 -12.31 6.80
C LYS A 37 -6.95 -13.57 7.61
N ALA A 38 -6.71 -13.52 8.93
CA ALA A 38 -7.19 -14.56 9.83
C ALA A 38 -8.71 -14.47 9.96
N VAL A 39 -9.39 -15.60 10.04
CA VAL A 39 -10.85 -15.64 10.16
C VAL A 39 -11.21 -16.15 11.57
N ARG A 40 -12.43 -15.84 12.05
CA ARG A 40 -12.90 -16.32 13.36
C ARG A 40 -12.66 -17.83 13.48
N ASN A 41 -12.05 -18.24 14.60
CA ASN A 41 -11.70 -19.63 14.91
C ASN A 41 -10.76 -20.33 13.91
N LYS A 42 -10.13 -19.58 12.99
CA LYS A 42 -9.19 -20.11 11.99
C LYS A 42 -7.93 -19.24 11.93
N PRO A 43 -6.92 -19.51 12.78
CA PRO A 43 -5.67 -18.76 12.77
C PRO A 43 -4.88 -19.02 11.48
N LEU A 44 -4.00 -18.08 11.14
CA LEU A 44 -3.11 -18.24 9.98
C LEU A 44 -2.11 -19.38 10.20
N THR A 45 -1.96 -20.23 9.18
CA THR A 45 -0.95 -21.30 9.19
C THR A 45 0.47 -20.72 9.15
N LYS A 46 1.47 -21.50 9.57
CA LYS A 46 2.89 -21.08 9.53
C LYS A 46 3.30 -20.61 8.12
N ARG A 47 2.87 -21.33 7.08
CA ARG A 47 3.12 -20.98 5.67
C ARG A 47 2.46 -19.66 5.27
N GLN A 48 1.23 -19.40 5.72
CA GLN A 48 0.54 -18.13 5.46
C GLN A 48 1.20 -16.95 6.18
N LYS A 49 1.68 -17.15 7.42
CA LYS A 49 2.44 -16.13 8.16
C LYS A 49 3.74 -15.78 7.44
N LEU A 50 4.52 -16.76 7.02
CA LEU A 50 5.75 -16.55 6.24
C LEU A 50 5.47 -15.80 4.94
N ARG A 51 4.44 -16.20 4.20
CA ARG A 51 4.00 -15.48 2.99
C ARG A 51 3.67 -14.01 3.30
N ASN A 52 2.91 -13.75 4.36
CA ASN A 52 2.55 -12.39 4.75
C ASN A 52 3.80 -11.56 5.12
N ILE A 53 4.77 -12.12 5.83
CA ILE A 53 6.03 -11.44 6.16
C ILE A 53 6.77 -11.02 4.89
N LEU A 54 6.89 -11.91 3.90
CA LEU A 54 7.57 -11.61 2.64
C LEU A 54 6.87 -10.50 1.86
N ILE A 55 5.53 -10.51 1.80
CA ILE A 55 4.74 -9.47 1.15
C ILE A 55 4.87 -8.13 1.89
N SER A 56 4.85 -8.17 3.23
CA SER A 56 4.98 -6.99 4.08
C SER A 56 6.32 -6.27 3.89
N LYS A 57 7.43 -6.98 3.62
CA LYS A 57 8.73 -6.34 3.32
C LYS A 57 8.66 -5.40 2.12
N VAL A 58 7.89 -5.75 1.09
CA VAL A 58 7.71 -4.90 -0.09
C VAL A 58 6.84 -3.69 0.24
N ARG A 59 5.73 -3.92 0.96
CA ARG A 59 4.79 -2.88 1.36
C ARG A 59 5.37 -1.88 2.35
N TYR A 60 6.28 -2.33 3.21
CA TYR A 60 6.94 -1.49 4.22
C TYR A 60 7.54 -0.23 3.60
N LYS A 61 8.13 -0.32 2.39
CA LYS A 61 8.69 0.85 1.68
C LYS A 61 7.64 1.94 1.42
N VAL A 62 6.44 1.54 1.03
CA VAL A 62 5.32 2.45 0.74
C VAL A 62 4.74 3.00 2.04
N GLU A 63 4.57 2.15 3.05
CA GLU A 63 4.04 2.55 4.37
C GLU A 63 4.97 3.53 5.08
N GLN A 64 6.28 3.36 4.96
CA GLN A 64 7.27 4.31 5.47
C GLN A 64 7.11 5.69 4.82
N CYS A 65 6.96 5.76 3.50
CA CYS A 65 6.74 7.03 2.79
C CYS A 65 5.52 7.77 3.36
N PHE A 66 4.37 7.10 3.45
CA PHE A 66 3.17 7.69 4.03
C PHE A 66 3.33 8.06 5.51
N GLY A 67 4.04 7.25 6.28
CA GLY A 67 4.37 7.54 7.67
C GLY A 67 5.19 8.83 7.81
N THR A 68 6.20 9.01 6.98
CA THR A 68 7.02 10.23 6.92
C THR A 68 6.17 11.43 6.48
N MET A 69 5.34 11.29 5.44
CA MET A 69 4.41 12.33 4.99
C MET A 69 3.49 12.81 6.12
N LYS A 70 2.92 11.88 6.88
CA LYS A 70 2.04 12.21 8.00
C LYS A 70 2.79 12.87 9.16
N ARG A 71 3.95 12.32 9.57
CA ARG A 71 4.66 12.75 10.78
C ARG A 71 5.54 13.98 10.58
N LYS A 72 6.34 14.01 9.51
CA LYS A 72 7.29 15.12 9.24
C LYS A 72 6.67 16.26 8.45
N PHE A 73 5.75 15.95 7.53
CA PHE A 73 5.14 16.96 6.65
C PHE A 73 3.68 17.29 7.04
N ASN A 74 3.22 16.84 8.21
CA ASN A 74 1.85 17.03 8.73
C ASN A 74 0.74 16.77 7.69
N PHE A 75 0.94 15.75 6.84
CA PHE A 75 0.03 15.41 5.73
C PHE A 75 -0.92 14.27 6.11
N ALA A 76 -1.58 14.40 7.27
CA ALA A 76 -2.56 13.43 7.74
C ALA A 76 -3.99 13.74 7.29
N ARG A 77 -4.29 15.01 7.02
CA ARG A 77 -5.60 15.51 6.61
C ARG A 77 -5.44 16.49 5.46
N ALA A 78 -6.45 16.58 4.60
CA ALA A 78 -6.49 17.60 3.55
C ALA A 78 -6.61 18.99 4.18
N SER A 79 -5.75 19.92 3.77
CA SER A 79 -5.77 21.31 4.27
C SER A 79 -6.66 22.24 3.44
N TYR A 80 -7.07 21.81 2.25
CA TYR A 80 -7.83 22.62 1.29
C TYR A 80 -9.11 21.90 0.86
N PHE A 81 -10.13 22.68 0.47
CA PHE A 81 -11.42 22.13 0.02
C PHE A 81 -11.38 21.58 -1.42
N SER A 82 -10.61 22.22 -2.32
CA SER A 82 -10.55 21.80 -3.72
C SER A 82 -9.52 20.71 -3.94
N THR A 83 -9.87 19.68 -4.72
CA THR A 83 -8.97 18.58 -5.12
C THR A 83 -7.70 19.07 -5.81
N VAL A 84 -7.80 20.10 -6.65
CA VAL A 84 -6.64 20.71 -7.35
C VAL A 84 -5.58 21.19 -6.36
N LYS A 85 -5.97 21.97 -5.34
CA LYS A 85 -5.05 22.47 -4.31
C LYS A 85 -4.48 21.35 -3.44
N VAL A 86 -5.30 20.36 -3.07
CA VAL A 86 -4.84 19.19 -2.30
C VAL A 86 -3.83 18.37 -3.11
N ASN A 87 -4.07 18.17 -4.40
CA ASN A 87 -3.15 17.47 -5.29
C ASN A 87 -1.82 18.22 -5.45
N ALA A 88 -1.87 19.55 -5.65
CA ALA A 88 -0.67 20.38 -5.69
C ALA A 88 0.13 20.29 -4.37
N GLN A 89 -0.54 20.36 -3.22
CA GLN A 89 0.09 20.19 -1.91
C GLN A 89 0.73 18.79 -1.76
N ALA A 90 0.06 17.73 -2.23
CA ALA A 90 0.57 16.37 -2.18
C ALA A 90 1.86 16.23 -3.00
N LEU A 91 1.89 16.80 -4.21
CA LEU A 91 3.07 16.79 -5.09
C LEU A 91 4.24 17.54 -4.47
N LEU A 92 4.02 18.75 -3.95
CA LEU A 92 5.06 19.53 -3.28
C LEU A 92 5.66 18.76 -2.09
N LYS A 93 4.81 18.15 -1.26
CA LYS A 93 5.29 17.33 -0.13
C LYS A 93 6.03 16.07 -0.59
N ALA A 94 5.65 15.47 -1.71
CA ALA A 94 6.38 14.34 -2.29
C ALA A 94 7.78 14.76 -2.78
N ILE A 95 7.91 15.94 -3.38
CA ILE A 95 9.22 16.51 -3.75
C ILE A 95 10.08 16.72 -2.50
N CYS A 96 9.52 17.33 -1.44
CA CYS A 96 10.24 17.52 -0.17
C CYS A 96 10.65 16.18 0.46
N PHE A 97 9.81 15.14 0.39
CA PHE A 97 10.16 13.80 0.86
C PHE A 97 11.37 13.23 0.10
N ASN A 98 11.41 13.39 -1.23
CA ASN A 98 12.55 12.94 -2.03
C ASN A 98 13.83 13.69 -1.67
N ALA A 99 13.76 15.01 -1.49
CA ALA A 99 14.89 15.82 -1.04
C ALA A 99 15.41 15.36 0.34
N LEU A 100 14.52 15.17 1.33
CA LEU A 100 14.89 14.64 2.64
C LEU A 100 15.58 13.27 2.53
N LYS A 101 15.07 12.40 1.66
CA LYS A 101 15.64 11.07 1.45
C LYS A 101 17.02 11.13 0.78
N ALA A 102 17.24 12.06 -0.15
CA ALA A 102 18.53 12.28 -0.78
C ALA A 102 19.58 12.75 0.23
N VAL A 103 19.22 13.71 1.10
CA VAL A 103 20.11 14.18 2.18
C VAL A 103 20.51 13.03 3.11
N ASN A 104 19.54 12.22 3.55
CA ASN A 104 19.80 11.06 4.42
C ASN A 104 20.58 9.92 3.76
N LEU A 105 20.77 9.95 2.43
CA LEU A 105 21.58 8.96 1.72
C LEU A 105 23.06 9.37 1.65
N ILE A 106 23.31 10.68 1.64
CA ILE A 106 24.64 11.28 1.51
C ILE A 106 25.29 11.49 2.88
N ALA A 107 24.48 11.77 3.90
CA ALA A 107 24.91 11.85 5.31
C ALA A 107 25.14 10.46 5.90
#